data_AF-A0A7S3W152-F1
#
_entry.id   AF-A0A7S3W152-F1
#
_cell.length_a   1.000
_cell.length_b   1.000
_cell.length_c   1.000
_cell.angle_alpha   90.00
_cell.angle_beta   90.00
_cell.angle_gamma   90.00
#
_symmetry.space_group_name_H-M   'P 1'
#
loop_
_entity.id
_entity.type
_entity.pdbx_description
1 polymer ?
#
loop_
_entity_poly.entity_id
_entity_poly.type
_entity_poly.pdbx_seq_one_letter_code
_entity_poly.pdbx_strand_id
1 'polypeptide(L)'
;PEIKAWVVGHSNTIFDSREFWICAVLPIIVPLAYLRHIDSLRFASFCVIGCVVVIVVTVVLFALQPTPLFDPCGGAGERARGGGEGAGSGEEAELQGGGSSCRGPISATSDALHTLTALPTFLFAFAAQINVPSIASELRRPTPHRIAAVMLGGVGLTTAVYLMVGGGGY
;
A
#
# COMPACT_ATOMS: atom_id res chain seq x y z
N PRO A 1 -7.75 -38.29 26.27
CA PRO A 1 -8.68 -37.13 26.28
C PRO A 1 -7.98 -35.78 25.98
N GLU A 2 -6.72 -35.60 26.41
CA GLU A 2 -6.01 -34.32 26.32
C GLU A 2 -5.37 -34.01 24.95
N ILE A 3 -5.14 -35.03 24.11
CA ILE A 3 -4.55 -34.86 22.77
C ILE A 3 -5.51 -34.16 21.79
N LYS A 4 -6.82 -34.23 22.03
CA LYS A 4 -7.83 -33.57 21.19
C LYS A 4 -7.87 -32.05 21.40
N ALA A 5 -7.41 -31.56 22.56
CA ALA A 5 -7.43 -30.13 22.87
C ALA A 5 -6.41 -29.32 22.05
N TRP A 6 -5.24 -29.91 21.75
CA TRP A 6 -4.22 -29.29 20.88
C TRP A 6 -4.65 -29.16 19.42
N VAL A 7 -5.49 -30.07 18.92
CA VAL A 7 -5.97 -30.04 17.53
C VAL A 7 -7.12 -29.05 17.33
N VAL A 8 -7.98 -28.89 18.33
CA VAL A 8 -9.15 -27.99 18.22
C VAL A 8 -8.74 -26.51 18.40
N GLY A 9 -7.69 -26.21 19.18
CA GLY A 9 -7.20 -24.85 19.42
C GLY A 9 -6.40 -24.20 18.28
N HIS A 10 -6.15 -24.90 17.18
CA HIS A 10 -5.30 -24.43 16.06
C HIS A 10 -6.07 -24.07 14.79
N SER A 11 -7.41 -24.03 14.86
CA SER A 11 -8.28 -23.93 13.69
C SER A 11 -8.40 -22.50 13.11
N ASN A 12 -7.96 -21.46 13.83
CA ASN A 12 -8.02 -20.06 13.38
C ASN A 12 -6.64 -19.38 13.24
N THR A 13 -5.55 -20.01 13.68
CA THR A 13 -4.19 -19.41 13.61
C THR A 13 -3.54 -19.59 12.24
N ILE A 14 -3.86 -20.67 11.53
CA ILE A 14 -3.24 -20.99 10.25
C ILE A 14 -3.75 -20.06 9.14
N PHE A 15 -5.06 -19.78 9.09
CA PHE A 15 -5.67 -18.94 8.05
C PHE A 15 -5.50 -17.43 8.30
N ASP A 16 -5.18 -17.02 9.52
CA ASP A 16 -4.92 -15.61 9.86
C ASP A 16 -3.42 -15.25 9.68
N SER A 17 -2.57 -16.26 9.49
CA SER A 17 -1.15 -16.06 9.25
C SER A 17 -0.91 -15.56 7.82
N ARG A 18 -0.36 -14.35 7.69
CA ARG A 18 0.09 -13.80 6.40
C ARG A 18 1.11 -14.72 5.72
N GLU A 19 1.93 -15.41 6.50
CA GLU A 19 2.93 -16.36 6.01
C GLU A 19 2.27 -17.53 5.28
N PHE A 20 1.11 -17.98 5.76
CA PHE A 20 0.33 -19.02 5.09
C PHE A 20 -0.19 -18.53 3.74
N TRP A 21 -0.80 -17.34 3.69
CA TRP A 21 -1.31 -16.79 2.43
C TRP A 21 -0.19 -16.57 1.42
N ILE A 22 0.94 -16.00 1.83
CA ILE A 22 2.12 -15.82 0.94
C ILE A 22 2.58 -17.16 0.39
N CYS A 23 2.75 -18.18 1.25
CA CYS A 23 3.13 -19.53 0.82
C CYS A 23 2.07 -20.22 -0.04
N ALA A 24 0.78 -19.89 0.13
CA ALA A 24 -0.31 -20.47 -0.64
C ALA A 24 -0.44 -19.85 -2.04
N VAL A 25 -0.25 -18.54 -2.19
CA VAL A 25 -0.28 -17.88 -3.52
C VAL A 25 1.03 -18.00 -4.30
N LEU A 26 2.18 -18.15 -3.64
CA LEU A 26 3.48 -18.32 -4.31
C LEU A 26 3.49 -19.45 -5.37
N PRO A 27 3.04 -20.70 -5.08
CA PRO A 27 3.03 -21.78 -6.06
C PRO A 27 2.01 -21.58 -7.18
N ILE A 28 1.08 -20.63 -7.04
CA ILE A 28 0.14 -20.25 -8.10
C ILE A 28 0.78 -19.18 -9.00
N ILE A 29 1.47 -18.20 -8.40
CA ILE A 29 2.12 -17.09 -9.10
C ILE A 29 3.39 -17.54 -9.85
N VAL A 30 4.20 -18.41 -9.26
CA VAL A 30 5.46 -18.90 -9.84
C VAL A 30 5.27 -19.59 -11.21
N PRO A 31 4.36 -20.56 -11.41
CA PRO A 31 4.10 -21.12 -12.72
C PRO A 31 3.44 -20.12 -13.66
N LEU A 32 2.65 -19.18 -13.14
CA LEU A 32 2.10 -18.07 -13.93
C LEU A 32 3.21 -17.17 -14.51
N ALA A 33 4.28 -16.92 -13.74
CA ALA A 33 5.43 -16.15 -14.18
C ALA A 33 6.35 -16.92 -15.15
N TYR A 34 6.29 -18.26 -15.14
CA TYR A 34 7.11 -19.12 -16.01
C TYR A 34 6.39 -19.57 -17.29
N LEU A 35 5.09 -19.29 -17.44
CA LEU A 35 4.33 -19.66 -18.64
C LEU A 35 4.82 -18.90 -19.88
N ARG A 36 5.13 -19.67 -20.92
CA ARG A 36 5.77 -19.24 -22.17
C ARG A 36 4.87 -18.38 -23.08
N HIS A 37 3.59 -18.24 -22.77
CA HIS A 37 2.63 -17.43 -23.52
C HIS A 37 2.42 -16.07 -22.84
N ILE A 38 3.02 -15.03 -23.44
CA ILE A 38 3.23 -13.68 -22.89
C ILE A 38 1.94 -12.82 -22.89
N ASP A 39 0.77 -13.44 -23.04
CA ASP A 39 -0.53 -12.74 -22.99
C ASP A 39 -1.06 -12.57 -21.56
N SER A 40 -0.63 -13.44 -20.63
CA SER A 40 -1.05 -13.39 -19.21
C SER A 40 -0.47 -12.17 -18.47
N LEU A 41 0.72 -11.70 -18.83
CA LEU A 41 1.33 -10.51 -18.20
C LEU A 41 0.55 -9.22 -18.48
N ARG A 42 -0.12 -9.12 -19.64
CA ARG A 42 -0.98 -7.97 -19.93
C ARG A 42 -2.15 -7.91 -18.96
N PHE A 43 -2.73 -9.06 -18.60
CA PHE A 43 -3.77 -9.13 -17.59
C PHE A 43 -3.28 -8.68 -16.21
N ALA A 44 -2.08 -9.13 -15.79
CA ALA A 44 -1.47 -8.66 -14.55
C ALA A 44 -1.21 -7.13 -14.58
N SER A 45 -0.74 -6.58 -15.69
CA SER A 45 -0.57 -5.13 -15.86
C SER A 45 -1.90 -4.36 -15.72
N PHE A 46 -2.99 -4.88 -16.29
CA PHE A 46 -4.31 -4.27 -16.10
C PHE A 46 -4.78 -4.33 -14.65
N CYS A 47 -4.58 -5.46 -13.96
CA CYS A 47 -4.90 -5.59 -12.54
C CYS A 47 -4.12 -4.59 -11.67
N VAL A 48 -2.81 -4.44 -11.90
CA VAL A 48 -1.97 -3.50 -11.15
C VAL A 48 -2.40 -2.05 -11.39
N ILE A 49 -2.65 -1.67 -12.64
CA ILE A 49 -3.15 -0.33 -12.96
C ILE A 49 -4.50 -0.08 -12.26
N GLY A 50 -5.40 -1.07 -12.28
CA GLY A 50 -6.68 -1.00 -11.57
C GLY A 50 -6.50 -0.82 -10.06
N CYS A 51 -5.62 -1.59 -9.42
CA CYS A 51 -5.31 -1.45 -8.00
C CYS A 51 -4.76 -0.06 -7.65
N VAL A 52 -3.84 0.47 -8.46
CA VAL A 52 -3.29 1.81 -8.26
C VAL A 52 -4.38 2.87 -8.39
N VAL A 53 -5.26 2.76 -9.41
CA VAL A 53 -6.39 3.68 -9.58
C VAL A 53 -7.33 3.62 -8.36
N VAL A 54 -7.66 2.42 -7.88
CA VAL A 54 -8.48 2.26 -6.66
C VAL A 54 -7.81 2.93 -5.46
N ILE A 55 -6.52 2.70 -5.24
CA ILE A 55 -5.78 3.33 -4.13
C ILE A 55 -5.84 4.85 -4.24
N VAL A 56 -5.52 5.42 -5.41
CA VAL A 56 -5.56 6.88 -5.62
C VAL A 56 -6.96 7.42 -5.38
N VAL A 57 -7.99 6.78 -5.93
CA VAL A 57 -9.38 7.18 -5.73
C VAL A 57 -9.74 7.15 -4.26
N THR A 58 -9.39 6.08 -3.53
CA THR A 58 -9.69 6.00 -2.08
C THR A 58 -9.01 7.10 -1.27
N VAL A 59 -7.74 7.42 -1.57
CA VAL A 59 -7.02 8.49 -0.87
C VAL A 59 -7.57 9.87 -1.22
N VAL A 60 -7.91 10.12 -2.49
CA VAL A 60 -8.52 11.38 -2.92
C VAL A 60 -9.94 11.53 -2.33
N LEU A 61 -10.74 10.46 -2.31
CA LEU A 61 -12.06 10.48 -1.68
C LEU A 61 -11.96 10.78 -0.18
N PHE A 62 -11.00 10.18 0.52
CA PHE A 62 -10.71 10.51 1.92
C PHE A 62 -10.34 11.99 2.09
N ALA A 63 -9.48 12.53 1.21
CA ALA A 63 -9.04 13.93 1.27
C ALA A 63 -10.16 14.95 0.94
N LEU A 64 -11.17 14.57 0.14
CA LEU A 64 -12.26 15.46 -0.29
C LEU A 64 -13.53 15.33 0.56
N GLN A 65 -13.86 14.12 1.05
CA GLN A 65 -15.05 13.84 1.85
C GLN A 65 -14.76 12.79 2.93
N PRO A 66 -14.64 13.17 4.21
CA PRO A 66 -14.53 12.22 5.31
C PRO A 66 -15.90 11.55 5.54
N THR A 67 -16.21 10.52 4.77
CA THR A 67 -17.38 9.67 5.01
C THR A 67 -17.06 8.62 6.08
N PRO A 68 -17.98 8.29 7.00
CA PRO A 68 -17.74 7.30 8.07
C PRO A 68 -17.48 5.87 7.55
N LEU A 69 -17.76 5.58 6.27
CA LEU A 69 -17.48 4.29 5.64
C LEU A 69 -15.99 4.11 5.27
N PHE A 70 -15.27 5.21 5.07
CA PHE A 70 -13.85 5.23 4.73
C PHE A 70 -13.04 5.93 5.82
N ASP A 71 -13.42 5.72 7.09
CA ASP A 71 -12.63 6.20 8.21
C ASP A 71 -11.54 5.18 8.56
N PRO A 72 -10.25 5.43 8.21
CA PRO A 72 -9.16 4.54 8.58
C PRO A 72 -8.96 4.45 10.10
N CYS A 73 -9.51 5.41 10.86
CA CYS A 73 -9.47 5.46 12.32
C CYS A 73 -10.59 4.68 13.00
N GLY A 74 -11.63 4.25 12.25
CA GLY A 74 -12.86 3.66 12.77
C GLY A 74 -12.73 2.32 13.48
N GLY A 75 -11.51 1.84 13.75
CA GLY A 75 -11.21 0.64 14.55
C GLY A 75 -9.96 0.77 15.43
N ALA A 76 -9.35 1.95 15.55
CA ALA A 76 -8.13 2.15 16.36
C ALA A 76 -8.38 2.16 17.89
N GLY A 77 -9.64 1.97 18.32
CA GLY A 77 -10.02 1.90 19.74
C GLY A 77 -9.98 0.51 20.38
N GLU A 78 -9.94 -0.60 19.62
CA GLU A 78 -10.08 -1.94 20.22
C GLU A 78 -8.78 -2.70 20.46
N ARG A 79 -7.63 -2.26 19.93
CA ARG A 79 -6.32 -2.87 20.24
C ARG A 79 -5.51 -2.16 21.33
N ALA A 80 -5.99 -1.03 21.84
CA ALA A 80 -5.35 -0.32 22.96
C ALA A 80 -5.88 -0.73 24.35
N ARG A 81 -6.62 -1.86 24.48
CA ARG A 81 -7.07 -2.38 25.79
C ARG A 81 -6.15 -3.50 26.32
N GLY A 82 -4.85 -3.23 26.31
CA GLY A 82 -3.83 -4.15 26.80
C GLY A 82 -2.61 -3.43 27.39
N GLY A 83 -2.82 -2.42 28.23
CA GLY A 83 -1.76 -1.85 29.06
C GLY A 83 -2.01 -0.42 29.55
N GLY A 84 -2.38 -0.28 30.83
CA GLY A 84 -1.99 0.89 31.64
C GLY A 84 -3.00 2.02 31.82
N GLU A 85 -3.70 1.94 32.95
CA GLU A 85 -4.32 2.96 33.81
C GLU A 85 -4.09 4.47 33.53
N GLY A 86 -5.18 5.25 33.64
CA GLY A 86 -5.15 6.71 33.81
C GLY A 86 -6.53 7.35 33.65
N ALA A 87 -7.18 7.67 34.76
CA ALA A 87 -8.56 8.18 34.88
C ALA A 87 -8.72 9.67 34.48
N GLY A 88 -9.94 10.05 34.06
CA GLY A 88 -10.36 11.46 34.04
C GLY A 88 -11.63 11.80 33.25
N SER A 89 -12.79 11.66 33.92
CA SER A 89 -14.05 12.46 33.85
C SER A 89 -14.80 12.73 32.51
N GLY A 90 -16.14 12.56 32.57
CA GLY A 90 -17.12 13.00 31.55
C GLY A 90 -17.10 14.52 31.31
N GLU A 91 -17.85 15.09 30.36
CA GLU A 91 -19.27 14.89 30.05
C GLU A 91 -19.59 15.60 28.71
N GLU A 92 -20.59 15.06 28.01
CA GLU A 92 -21.51 15.67 27.03
C GLU A 92 -21.07 16.24 25.66
N ALA A 93 -21.98 16.01 24.71
CA ALA A 93 -21.86 16.19 23.27
C ALA A 93 -22.10 17.64 22.84
N GLU A 94 -21.22 18.16 21.98
CA GLU A 94 -21.54 19.30 21.12
C GLU A 94 -21.09 19.08 19.67
N LEU A 95 -21.92 19.59 18.77
CA LEU A 95 -22.01 19.32 17.35
C LEU A 95 -21.01 20.20 16.58
N GLN A 96 -19.77 19.76 16.38
CA GLN A 96 -18.89 20.42 15.40
C GLN A 96 -17.68 19.56 14.97
N GLY A 97 -17.63 19.22 13.68
CA GLY A 97 -16.38 18.98 12.94
C GLY A 97 -15.46 17.88 13.47
N GLY A 98 -15.92 16.61 13.48
CA GLY A 98 -15.07 15.46 13.73
C GLY A 98 -14.15 15.16 12.54
N GLY A 99 -13.13 16.00 12.31
CA GLY A 99 -12.02 15.65 11.42
C GLY A 99 -11.28 14.44 11.99
N SER A 100 -11.11 13.39 11.18
CA SER A 100 -10.39 12.16 11.51
C SER A 100 -8.93 12.45 11.90
N SER A 101 -8.70 12.80 13.16
CA SER A 101 -7.39 13.20 13.67
C SER A 101 -6.66 12.04 14.35
N CYS A 102 -6.37 10.98 13.59
CA CYS A 102 -5.35 9.97 13.97
C CYS A 102 -3.94 10.43 13.63
N ARG A 103 -3.72 11.74 13.56
CA ARG A 103 -2.45 12.32 13.17
C ARG A 103 -1.51 12.23 14.36
N GLY A 104 -0.48 11.39 14.22
CA GLY A 104 0.62 11.35 15.18
C GLY A 104 1.33 12.72 15.24
N PRO A 105 2.03 13.02 16.35
CA PRO A 105 2.79 14.26 16.47
C PRO A 105 3.81 14.41 15.33
N ILE A 106 3.77 15.55 14.67
CA ILE A 106 4.64 15.89 13.54
C ILE A 106 5.93 16.46 14.08
N SER A 107 6.91 15.58 14.32
CA SER A 107 8.25 16.00 14.65
C SER A 107 9.09 16.04 13.38
N ALA A 108 9.66 17.20 13.07
CA ALA A 108 10.71 17.30 12.07
C ALA A 108 11.85 16.34 12.45
N THR A 109 12.30 15.54 11.50
CA THR A 109 13.18 14.38 11.72
C THR A 109 14.44 14.77 12.51
N SER A 110 14.52 14.39 13.78
CA SER A 110 15.72 14.66 14.61
C SER A 110 16.88 13.73 14.25
N ASP A 111 16.58 12.51 13.77
CA ASP A 111 17.56 11.45 13.54
C ASP A 111 17.67 11.06 12.06
N ALA A 112 18.82 11.34 11.45
CA ALA A 112 19.11 11.01 10.06
C ALA A 112 19.11 9.50 9.80
N LEU A 113 19.61 8.70 10.74
CA LEU A 113 19.67 7.23 10.62
C LEU A 113 18.27 6.60 10.51
N HIS A 114 17.30 7.09 11.28
CA HIS A 114 15.93 6.62 11.19
C HIS A 114 15.29 6.96 9.83
N THR A 115 15.61 8.13 9.28
CA THR A 115 15.12 8.56 7.96
C THR A 115 15.73 7.71 6.83
N LEU A 116 17.00 7.33 6.96
CA LEU A 116 17.69 6.47 6.00
C LEU A 116 17.12 5.04 5.91
N THR A 117 16.32 4.59 6.90
CA THR A 117 15.64 3.28 6.79
C THR A 117 14.52 3.27 5.76
N ALA A 118 13.96 4.45 5.41
CA ALA A 118 12.96 4.59 4.34
C ALA A 118 13.60 4.71 2.94
N LEU A 119 14.89 5.04 2.87
CA LEU A 119 15.63 5.25 1.63
C LEU A 119 15.56 4.05 0.66
N PRO A 120 15.67 2.78 1.09
CA PRO A 120 15.47 1.63 0.22
C PRO A 120 14.09 1.63 -0.44
N THR A 121 13.02 1.95 0.28
CA THR A 121 11.65 2.02 -0.26
C THR A 121 11.56 3.05 -1.38
N PHE A 122 12.13 4.23 -1.18
CA PHE A 122 12.18 5.27 -2.22
C PHE A 122 13.02 4.83 -3.42
N LEU A 123 14.19 4.24 -3.20
CA LEU A 123 15.05 3.76 -4.29
C LEU A 123 14.39 2.64 -5.11
N PHE A 124 13.67 1.71 -4.47
CA PHE A 124 12.92 0.67 -5.16
C PHE A 124 11.72 1.22 -5.94
N ALA A 125 11.06 2.25 -5.43
CA ALA A 125 9.93 2.90 -6.11
C ALA A 125 10.33 3.60 -7.43
N PHE A 126 11.58 4.07 -7.53
CA PHE A 126 12.11 4.74 -8.74
C PHE A 126 12.97 3.85 -9.64
N ALA A 127 13.04 2.54 -9.38
CA ALA A 127 13.91 1.61 -10.11
C ALA A 127 13.40 1.20 -11.51
N ALA A 128 12.91 2.14 -12.32
CA ALA A 128 12.41 1.86 -13.68
C ALA A 128 13.53 1.69 -14.73
N GLN A 129 14.74 2.16 -14.42
CA GLN A 129 15.86 2.32 -15.36
C GLN A 129 16.38 1.01 -15.98
N ILE A 130 16.30 -0.11 -15.27
CA ILE A 130 16.83 -1.40 -15.74
C ILE A 130 15.96 -1.97 -16.88
N ASN A 131 14.68 -1.61 -16.92
CA ASN A 131 13.73 -2.10 -17.92
C ASN A 131 13.65 -1.20 -19.17
N VAL A 132 14.31 -0.04 -19.16
CA VAL A 132 14.34 0.92 -20.28
C VAL A 132 14.82 0.30 -21.60
N PRO A 133 15.89 -0.52 -21.63
CA PRO A 133 16.36 -1.12 -22.88
C PRO A 133 15.34 -2.09 -23.49
N SER A 134 14.63 -2.86 -22.65
CA SER A 134 13.57 -3.78 -23.09
C SER A 134 12.36 -3.03 -23.69
N ILE A 135 11.98 -1.91 -23.08
CA ILE A 135 10.91 -1.04 -23.61
C ILE A 135 11.34 -0.40 -24.94
N ALA A 136 12.60 0.00 -25.07
CA ALA A 136 13.14 0.57 -26.29
C ALA A 136 13.05 -0.41 -27.48
N SER A 137 13.27 -1.71 -27.24
CA SER A 137 13.16 -2.73 -28.29
C SER A 137 11.72 -3.06 -28.72
N GLU A 138 10.72 -2.81 -27.87
CA GLU A 138 9.30 -3.12 -28.16
C GLU A 138 8.57 -1.98 -28.90
N LEU A 139 9.15 -0.77 -28.89
CA LEU A 139 8.54 0.42 -29.49
C LEU A 139 8.56 0.34 -31.04
N ARG A 140 7.39 0.50 -31.68
CA ARG A 140 7.19 0.36 -33.14
C ARG A 140 8.06 1.26 -34.04
N ARG A 141 8.75 2.28 -33.49
CA ARG A 141 9.88 3.03 -34.10
C ARG A 141 10.72 3.71 -32.98
N PRO A 142 11.81 3.11 -32.51
CA PRO A 142 12.59 3.67 -31.41
C PRO A 142 13.45 4.83 -31.89
N THR A 143 13.02 6.06 -31.61
CA THR A 143 13.85 7.27 -31.78
C THR A 143 14.16 7.83 -30.39
N PRO A 144 15.34 8.43 -30.16
CA PRO A 144 15.75 8.91 -28.84
C PRO A 144 14.72 9.87 -28.21
N HIS A 145 14.15 10.78 -29.00
CA HIS A 145 13.10 11.69 -28.52
C HIS A 145 11.82 10.98 -28.07
N ARG A 146 11.35 9.98 -28.81
CA ARG A 146 10.12 9.24 -28.45
C ARG A 146 10.33 8.37 -27.21
N ILE A 147 11.50 7.75 -27.07
CA ILE A 147 11.84 6.97 -25.88
C ILE A 147 11.92 7.89 -24.66
N ALA A 148 12.60 9.04 -24.78
CA ALA A 148 12.67 10.04 -23.72
C ALA A 148 11.29 10.58 -23.33
N ALA A 149 10.41 10.87 -24.30
CA ALA A 149 9.05 11.32 -24.03
C ALA A 149 8.21 10.26 -23.30
N VAL A 150 8.31 8.99 -23.68
CA VAL A 150 7.63 7.88 -22.99
C VAL A 150 8.14 7.72 -21.56
N MET A 151 9.46 7.83 -21.36
CA MET A 151 10.08 7.72 -20.03
C MET A 151 9.71 8.90 -19.12
N LEU A 152 9.84 10.13 -19.61
CA LEU A 152 9.46 11.33 -18.85
C LEU A 152 7.97 11.36 -18.55
N GLY A 153 7.12 10.93 -19.49
CA GLY A 153 5.69 10.79 -19.27
C GLY A 153 5.37 9.78 -18.17
N GLY A 154 6.00 8.60 -18.19
CA GLY A 154 5.82 7.57 -17.17
C GLY A 154 6.29 8.01 -15.78
N VAL A 155 7.50 8.55 -15.69
CA VAL A 155 8.06 9.08 -14.43
C VAL A 155 7.22 10.24 -13.89
N GLY A 156 6.80 11.15 -14.75
CA GLY A 156 5.92 12.27 -14.38
C GLY A 156 4.58 11.79 -13.83
N LEU A 157 3.95 10.81 -14.47
CA LEU A 157 2.69 10.22 -14.00
C LEU A 157 2.84 9.58 -12.61
N THR A 158 3.87 8.75 -12.42
CA THR A 158 4.14 8.10 -11.12
C THR A 158 4.43 9.14 -10.03
N THR A 159 5.19 10.19 -10.37
CA THR A 159 5.52 11.28 -9.43
C THR A 159 4.24 12.02 -9.00
N ALA A 160 3.35 12.34 -9.95
CA ALA A 160 2.08 12.98 -9.64
C ALA A 160 1.21 12.10 -8.71
N VAL A 161 1.13 10.79 -8.98
CA VAL A 161 0.40 9.84 -8.14
C VAL A 161 0.97 9.78 -6.72
N TYR A 162 2.30 9.69 -6.58
CA TYR A 162 2.93 9.67 -5.24
C TYR A 162 2.77 10.98 -4.48
N LEU A 163 2.80 12.12 -5.15
CA LEU A 163 2.53 13.41 -4.51
C LEU A 163 1.07 13.50 -4.05
N MET A 164 0.11 13.01 -4.85
CA MET A 164 -1.29 12.98 -4.44
C MET A 164 -1.52 12.05 -3.25
N VAL A 165 -0.97 10.84 -3.28
CA VAL A 165 -1.13 9.86 -2.20
C VAL A 165 -0.41 10.31 -0.92
N GLY A 166 0.83 10.80 -1.04
CA GLY A 166 1.61 11.28 0.10
C GLY A 166 1.04 12.56 0.71
N GLY A 167 0.50 13.47 -0.11
CA GLY A 167 -0.12 14.70 0.36
C GLY A 167 -1.53 14.49 0.92
N GLY A 168 -2.34 13.62 0.31
CA GLY A 168 -3.71 13.33 0.76
C GLY A 168 -3.81 12.29 1.88
N GLY A 169 -2.78 11.46 2.04
CA GLY A 169 -2.70 10.43 3.09
C GLY A 169 -2.03 10.88 4.40
N TYR A 170 -1.61 12.14 4.50
CA TYR A 170 -0.87 12.72 5.64
C TYR A 170 -1.58 13.93 6.26
#